data_AF-A0A7V1BLY5-F1
#
_entry.id   AF-A0A7V1BLY5-F1
#
_cell.length_a   1.000
_cell.length_b   1.000
_cell.length_c   1.000
_cell.angle_alpha   90.00
_cell.angle_beta   90.00
_cell.angle_gamma   90.00
#
_symmetry.space_group_name_H-M   'P 1'
#
loop_
_entity.id
_entity.type
_entity.pdbx_description
1 polymer ?
#
loop_
_entity_poly.entity_id
_entity_poly.type
_entity_poly.pdbx_seq_one_letter_code
_entity_poly.pdbx_strand_id
1 'polypeptide(L)'
;MNAIVQGLAPTSIKTDEGTAFCNTGWVEKQQRLFTVNVGVDITDALQTASDMLDTALTPVNAAGMGEPLVDNNAWLVHHTLESAKAVVDAVHQALKERGINA
;
A
#
# COMPACT_ATOMS: atom_id res chain seq x y z
N MET A 1 12.18 22.27 -42.54
CA MET A 1 11.17 21.28 -42.07
C MET A 1 11.88 20.32 -41.12
N ASN A 2 11.87 20.58 -39.81
CA ASN A 2 12.43 19.67 -38.81
C ASN A 2 11.26 19.16 -37.96
N ALA A 3 11.00 17.86 -38.05
CA ALA A 3 10.01 17.18 -37.25
C ALA A 3 10.50 17.12 -35.79
N ILE A 4 9.71 17.68 -34.89
CA ILE A 4 9.90 17.60 -33.45
C ILE A 4 9.59 16.16 -33.05
N VAL A 5 10.61 15.42 -32.61
CA VAL A 5 10.41 14.16 -31.90
C VAL A 5 9.84 14.53 -30.53
N GLN A 6 8.51 14.59 -30.42
CA GLN A 6 7.84 14.66 -29.14
C GLN A 6 8.10 13.33 -28.42
N GLY A 7 9.05 13.35 -27.49
CA GLY A 7 9.23 12.25 -26.55
C GLY A 7 7.91 12.02 -25.82
N LEU A 8 7.34 10.82 -25.95
CA LEU A 8 6.26 10.39 -25.07
C LEU A 8 6.77 10.51 -23.64
N ALA A 9 6.18 11.42 -22.88
CA ALA A 9 6.37 11.44 -21.43
C ALA A 9 6.03 10.05 -20.89
N PRO A 10 6.81 9.51 -19.94
CA PRO A 10 6.50 8.20 -19.35
C PRO A 10 5.09 8.28 -18.78
N THR A 11 4.21 7.40 -19.25
CA THR A 11 2.82 7.36 -18.84
C THR A 11 2.77 7.00 -17.36
N SER A 12 2.78 8.00 -16.48
CA SER A 12 2.74 7.79 -15.02
C SER A 12 1.47 7.02 -14.67
N ILE A 13 1.66 5.85 -14.08
CA ILE A 13 0.58 4.98 -13.64
C ILE A 13 0.28 5.34 -12.19
N LYS A 14 -1.01 5.55 -11.90
CA LYS A 14 -1.47 6.07 -10.62
C LYS A 14 -2.40 5.08 -9.93
N THR A 15 -2.44 5.12 -8.60
CA THR A 15 -3.38 4.37 -7.74
C THR A 15 -4.84 4.71 -8.06
N ASP A 16 -5.72 3.72 -7.86
CA ASP A 16 -7.15 3.78 -8.19
C ASP A 16 -8.05 3.81 -6.95
N GLU A 17 -9.34 4.10 -7.15
CA GLU A 17 -10.34 4.14 -6.08
C GLU A 17 -10.61 2.77 -5.47
N GLY A 18 -10.98 2.76 -4.17
CA GLY A 18 -11.70 1.64 -3.56
C GLY A 18 -10.90 0.75 -2.61
N THR A 19 -9.58 0.87 -2.54
CA THR A 19 -8.80 0.03 -1.61
C THR A 19 -8.59 0.72 -0.27
N ALA A 20 -9.31 0.22 0.73
CA ALA A 20 -9.27 0.71 2.10
C ALA A 20 -9.08 -0.45 3.06
N PHE A 21 -8.33 -0.19 4.13
CA PHE A 21 -8.19 -1.11 5.24
C PHE A 21 -8.90 -0.57 6.49
N CYS A 22 -9.58 -1.46 7.22
CA CYS A 22 -10.24 -1.18 8.47
C CYS A 22 -9.66 -2.06 9.59
N ASN A 23 -9.13 -1.43 10.65
CA ASN A 23 -8.90 -2.17 11.90
C ASN A 23 -9.40 -1.49 13.18
N THR A 24 -9.70 -0.19 13.18
CA THR A 24 -10.10 0.52 14.43
C THR A 24 -11.27 1.50 14.24
N GLY A 25 -12.03 1.37 13.14
CA GLY A 25 -13.28 2.09 12.95
C GLY A 25 -14.46 1.36 13.62
N TRP A 26 -15.45 2.10 14.11
CA TRP A 26 -16.73 1.49 14.49
C TRP A 26 -17.30 0.79 13.25
N VAL A 27 -17.45 -0.54 13.29
CA VAL A 27 -17.91 -1.36 12.16
C VAL A 27 -19.27 -0.86 11.67
N GLU A 28 -20.16 -0.47 12.57
CA GLU A 28 -21.47 0.12 12.26
C GLU A 28 -21.40 1.46 11.52
N LYS A 29 -20.25 2.14 11.51
CA LYS A 29 -20.05 3.43 10.85
C LYS A 29 -19.23 3.34 9.56
N GLN A 30 -18.80 2.15 9.15
CA GLN A 30 -17.95 1.92 7.96
C GLN A 30 -16.75 2.88 7.87
N GLN A 31 -16.15 3.24 9.00
CA GLN A 31 -15.07 4.22 9.04
C GLN A 31 -13.78 3.64 8.44
N ARG A 32 -13.41 4.14 7.26
CA ARG A 32 -12.14 3.84 6.59
C ARG A 32 -11.04 4.73 7.18
N LEU A 33 -10.29 4.20 8.14
CA LEU A 33 -9.21 4.94 8.80
C LEU A 33 -7.92 4.97 7.98
N PHE A 34 -7.74 3.99 7.08
CA PHE A 34 -6.68 3.99 6.09
C PHE A 34 -7.27 3.84 4.69
N THR A 35 -6.94 4.79 3.82
CA THR A 35 -7.41 4.88 2.44
C THR A 35 -6.23 5.24 1.56
N VAL A 36 -6.03 4.46 0.49
CA VAL A 36 -5.05 4.80 -0.54
C VAL A 36 -5.67 5.88 -1.42
N ASN A 37 -5.10 7.09 -1.39
CA ASN A 37 -5.61 8.18 -2.21
C ASN A 37 -5.40 7.86 -3.70
N VAL A 38 -6.40 8.16 -4.51
CA VAL A 38 -6.33 8.09 -5.97
C VAL A 38 -5.26 9.05 -6.47
N GLY A 39 -4.54 8.65 -7.52
CA GLY A 39 -3.65 9.57 -8.22
C GLY A 39 -2.20 9.58 -7.72
N VAL A 40 -1.85 8.78 -6.71
CA VAL A 40 -0.47 8.57 -6.23
C VAL A 40 0.27 7.73 -7.26
N ASP A 41 1.53 8.05 -7.56
CA ASP A 41 2.33 7.24 -8.49
C ASP A 41 2.49 5.81 -7.94
N ILE A 42 2.36 4.80 -8.80
CA ILE A 42 2.46 3.40 -8.40
C ILE A 42 3.82 3.09 -7.78
N THR A 43 4.89 3.73 -8.25
CA THR A 43 6.25 3.53 -7.72
C THR A 43 6.32 4.01 -6.27
N ASP A 44 5.79 5.20 -5.99
CA ASP A 44 5.75 5.79 -4.65
C ASP A 44 4.84 4.96 -3.72
N ALA A 45 3.71 4.48 -4.25
CA ALA A 45 2.79 3.62 -3.50
C ALA A 45 3.46 2.28 -3.14
N LEU A 46 4.10 1.60 -4.09
CA LEU A 46 4.83 0.35 -3.85
C LEU A 46 6.01 0.55 -2.91
N GLN A 47 6.74 1.67 -3.00
CA GLN A 47 7.80 2.00 -2.05
C GLN A 47 7.23 2.16 -0.64
N THR A 48 6.11 2.88 -0.49
CA THR A 48 5.44 3.02 0.81
C THR A 48 5.00 1.68 1.39
N ALA A 49 4.45 0.78 0.55
CA ALA A 49 4.11 -0.58 0.96
C ALA A 49 5.34 -1.37 1.41
N SER A 50 6.46 -1.26 0.69
CA SER A 50 7.73 -1.89 1.05
C SER A 50 8.24 -1.40 2.40
N ASP A 51 8.21 -0.08 2.65
CA ASP A 51 8.68 0.52 3.90
C ASP A 51 7.81 0.08 5.09
N MET A 52 6.49 -0.04 4.89
CA MET A 52 5.57 -0.59 5.89
C MET A 52 5.89 -2.06 6.22
N LEU A 53 6.14 -2.89 5.20
CA LEU A 53 6.52 -4.29 5.40
C LEU A 53 7.85 -4.39 6.15
N ASP A 54 8.85 -3.60 5.77
CA ASP A 54 10.16 -3.59 6.43
C ASP A 54 10.06 -3.18 7.90
N THR A 55 9.22 -2.18 8.19
CA THR A 55 8.91 -1.77 9.57
C THR A 55 8.29 -2.90 10.39
N ALA A 56 7.40 -3.70 9.79
CA ALA A 56 6.77 -4.84 10.46
C ALA A 56 7.73 -6.03 10.65
N LEU A 57 8.78 -6.17 9.84
CA LEU A 57 9.72 -7.29 9.94
C LEU A 57 10.51 -7.28 11.25
N THR A 58 10.91 -6.10 11.75
CA THR A 58 11.70 -6.00 12.99
C THR A 58 11.02 -6.67 14.20
N PRO A 59 9.79 -6.29 14.59
CA PRO A 59 9.09 -6.94 15.70
C PRO A 59 8.72 -8.40 15.39
N VAL A 60 8.40 -8.75 14.14
CA VAL A 60 8.14 -10.15 13.75
C VAL A 60 9.38 -11.02 13.94
N ASN A 61 10.56 -10.54 13.56
CA ASN A 61 11.81 -11.24 13.74
C ASN A 61 12.15 -11.40 15.22
N ALA A 62 11.99 -10.35 16.02
CA ALA A 62 12.18 -10.43 17.48
C ALA A 62 11.27 -11.51 18.10
N ALA A 63 9.99 -11.53 17.72
CA ALA A 63 9.05 -12.57 18.13
C ALA A 63 9.49 -13.97 17.70
N GLY A 64 9.99 -14.14 16.48
CA GLY A 64 10.54 -15.39 15.97
C GLY A 64 11.79 -15.86 16.73
N MET A 65 12.57 -14.93 17.30
CA MET A 65 13.75 -15.21 18.13
C MET A 65 13.41 -15.47 19.61
N GLY A 66 12.11 -15.46 19.97
CA GLY A 66 11.63 -15.73 21.33
C GLY A 66 11.44 -14.48 22.20
N GLU A 67 11.58 -13.27 21.63
CA GLU A 67 11.26 -12.02 22.32
C GLU A 67 9.77 -11.70 22.16
N PRO A 68 8.94 -11.74 23.22
CA PRO A 68 7.51 -11.57 23.06
C PRO A 68 7.14 -10.16 22.56
N LEU A 69 6.12 -10.08 21.70
CA LEU A 69 5.49 -8.80 21.37
C LEU A 69 4.76 -8.26 22.61
N VAL A 70 5.25 -7.15 23.17
CA VAL A 70 4.71 -6.52 24.39
C VAL A 70 3.61 -5.50 24.05
N ASP A 71 2.68 -5.31 24.99
CA ASP A 71 1.59 -4.32 24.92
C ASP A 71 0.74 -4.47 23.64
N ASN A 72 0.64 -3.40 22.85
CA ASN A 72 -0.12 -3.35 21.60
C ASN A 72 0.75 -3.64 20.37
N ASN A 73 2.00 -4.09 20.51
CA ASN A 73 2.89 -4.31 19.37
C ASN A 73 2.32 -5.32 18.37
N ALA A 74 1.68 -6.41 18.85
CA ALA A 74 1.02 -7.36 17.96
C ALA A 74 -0.07 -6.70 17.10
N TRP A 75 -0.82 -5.78 17.69
CA TRP A 75 -1.85 -5.02 16.99
C TRP A 75 -1.26 -4.01 15.99
N LEU A 76 -0.17 -3.34 16.36
CA LEU A 76 0.53 -2.39 15.47
C LEU A 76 1.16 -3.10 14.27
N VAL A 77 1.76 -4.27 14.49
CA VAL A 77 2.29 -5.12 13.41
C VAL A 77 1.17 -5.54 12.48
N HIS A 78 0.07 -6.06 13.03
CA HIS A 78 -1.11 -6.43 12.25
C HIS A 78 -1.63 -5.25 11.41
N HIS A 79 -1.78 -4.08 12.03
CA HIS A 79 -2.28 -2.88 11.35
C HIS A 79 -1.35 -2.41 10.22
N THR A 80 -0.04 -2.48 10.45
CA THR A 80 0.98 -2.11 9.45
C THR A 80 0.94 -3.06 8.25
N LEU A 81 0.89 -4.38 8.51
CA LEU A 81 0.83 -5.40 7.45
C LEU A 81 -0.41 -5.25 6.58
N GLU A 82 -1.56 -5.04 7.20
CA GLU A 82 -2.82 -4.85 6.48
C GLU A 82 -2.86 -3.51 5.70
N SER A 83 -2.25 -2.45 6.23
CA SER A 83 -2.10 -1.18 5.51
C SER A 83 -1.21 -1.36 4.27
N ALA A 84 -0.10 -2.07 4.39
CA ALA A 84 0.76 -2.42 3.27
C ALA A 84 0.01 -3.25 2.21
N LYS A 85 -0.76 -4.27 2.66
CA LYS A 85 -1.60 -5.08 1.79
C LYS A 85 -2.62 -4.25 1.03
N ALA A 86 -3.29 -3.29 1.69
CA ALA A 86 -4.22 -2.40 1.01
C ALA A 86 -3.54 -1.55 -0.07
N VAL A 87 -2.30 -1.11 0.12
CA VAL A 87 -1.55 -0.43 -0.93
C VAL A 87 -1.27 -1.35 -2.12
N VAL A 88 -0.82 -2.58 -1.86
CA VAL A 88 -0.57 -3.58 -2.92
C VAL A 88 -1.86 -3.91 -3.69
N ASP A 89 -2.97 -4.12 -2.98
CA ASP A 89 -4.27 -4.40 -3.59
C ASP A 89 -4.75 -3.21 -4.45
N ALA A 90 -4.51 -1.97 -4.03
CA ALA A 90 -4.81 -0.76 -4.82
C ALA A 90 -4.00 -0.67 -6.11
N VAL A 91 -2.69 -0.94 -6.01
CA VAL A 91 -1.79 -0.96 -7.16
C VAL A 91 -2.20 -2.06 -8.13
N HIS A 92 -2.48 -3.27 -7.63
CA HIS A 92 -2.91 -4.39 -8.45
C HIS A 92 -4.22 -4.09 -9.19
N GLN A 93 -5.19 -3.47 -8.52
CA GLN A 93 -6.44 -3.03 -9.15
C GLN A 93 -6.16 -2.00 -10.25
N ALA A 94 -5.36 -0.97 -9.97
CA ALA A 94 -4.99 0.06 -10.95
C ALA A 94 -4.31 -0.52 -12.21
N LEU A 95 -3.46 -1.54 -12.04
CA LEU A 95 -2.80 -2.24 -13.15
C LEU A 95 -3.80 -3.05 -13.98
N LYS A 96 -4.72 -3.77 -13.33
CA LYS A 96 -5.78 -4.54 -14.00
C LYS A 96 -6.70 -3.65 -14.82
N GLU A 97 -7.13 -2.50 -14.27
CA GLU A 97 -8.01 -1.56 -14.98
C GLU A 97 -7.35 -0.95 -16.23
N ARG A 98 -6.03 -0.84 -16.23
CA ARG A 98 -5.23 -0.36 -17.37
C ARG A 98 -4.83 -1.45 -18.36
N GLY A 99 -5.26 -2.70 -18.16
CA GLY A 99 -4.93 -3.84 -19.02
C GLY A 99 -3.46 -4.23 -19.00
N ILE A 100 -2.73 -3.81 -17.95
CA ILE A 100 -1.34 -4.19 -17.72
C ILE A 100 -1.39 -5.47 -16.88
N ASN A 101 -1.14 -6.61 -17.51
CA ASN A 101 -1.02 -7.86 -16.79
C ASN A 101 0.29 -7.81 -15.97
N ALA A 102 0.15 -7.74 -14.65
CA ALA A 102 1.24 -7.89 -13.70
C ALA A 102 1.68 -9.36 -13.59
#